data_AF-A0AAU2HWG8-F1
#
_entry.id   AF-A0AAU2HWG8-F1
#
_cell.length_a   1.000
_cell.length_b   1.000
_cell.length_c   1.000
_cell.angle_alpha   90.00
_cell.angle_beta   90.00
_cell.angle_gamma   90.00
#
_symmetry.space_group_name_H-M   'P 1'
#
loop_
_entity.id
_entity.type
_entity.pdbx_description
1 polymer ?
#
loop_
_entity_poly.entity_id
_entity_poly.type
_entity_poly.pdbx_seq_one_letter_code
_entity_poly.pdbx_strand_id
1 'polypeptide(L)'
;MRRPVTGEVHVHYGQIYVESDPDSANPDLSEAFAGQSGGLCGAAVPGVLWLVTGLHTGSVGFIVEVHDEAPPLDPVWEDVVEVSFRPMSERTSLVQWAGEAAWDLDLTRTDYRVRYCARGMDEGQELDTRVTGEPQADSYLLQFWPASPRPDRVIRQTSQNAAYWHRYARELPPAPTPEQRAEAERLARQAEEQAAEERRLHYEGWEWGGRLPSEGLRGARESNVLGLLRFDSDLVHALDAAGPEVQRAVALLAARRACEAAGLTDVLWVAQALTELAERRPLPPPFDDAARMWETLRSDPRVPGRSVLEAIPPERPPYRPPMPPAAAGWTWVPAAESGDDGPRRPGLGRALGALVPAVSGDGRPTPPANMGHDVAVVVHATGTPRAPEQISQPHFALPAVLAAAEPAPLRAALDAVWHALNTYGEHYPELLDEIRSACAERVGK
;
A
#
# COMPACT_ATOMS: atom_id res chain seq x y z
N MET A 1 4.25 38.35 33.43
CA MET A 1 4.16 36.91 33.80
C MET A 1 2.73 36.41 33.67
N ARG A 2 2.52 35.38 32.83
CA ARG A 2 1.22 34.71 32.58
C ARG A 2 1.27 33.27 33.09
N ARG A 3 0.12 32.71 33.47
CA ARG A 3 -0.06 31.31 33.89
C ARG A 3 -1.13 30.61 33.08
N PRO A 4 -0.84 30.17 31.85
CA PRO A 4 -1.82 29.51 30.99
C PRO A 4 -2.32 28.17 31.55
N VAL A 5 -1.50 27.50 32.38
CA VAL A 5 -1.86 26.23 33.03
C VAL A 5 -1.59 26.32 34.51
N THR A 6 -2.58 25.94 35.32
CA THR A 6 -2.46 25.78 36.78
C THR A 6 -3.48 24.75 37.24
N GLY A 7 -3.02 23.68 37.88
CA GLY A 7 -3.89 22.65 38.45
C GLY A 7 -3.29 21.28 38.29
N GLU A 8 -4.13 20.32 37.93
CA GLU A 8 -3.72 18.95 37.65
C GLU A 8 -3.74 18.66 36.15
N VAL A 9 -2.72 17.95 35.67
CA VAL A 9 -2.64 17.43 34.31
C VAL A 9 -2.58 15.91 34.41
N HIS A 10 -3.49 15.24 33.71
CA HIS A 10 -3.46 13.78 33.58
C HIS A 10 -2.31 13.34 32.67
N VAL A 11 -1.62 12.29 33.08
CA VAL A 11 -0.49 11.67 32.38
C VAL A 11 -0.77 10.19 32.17
N HIS A 12 -0.33 9.70 31.02
CA HIS A 12 -0.23 8.28 30.70
C HIS A 12 1.19 8.03 30.22
N TYR A 13 1.81 6.92 30.62
CA TYR A 13 3.19 6.56 30.27
C TYR A 13 4.26 7.58 30.70
N GLY A 14 3.97 8.38 31.73
CA GLY A 14 4.93 9.33 32.31
C GLY A 14 5.35 10.46 31.37
N GLN A 15 4.45 10.88 30.46
CA GLN A 15 4.77 11.86 29.42
C GLN A 15 3.70 12.95 29.25
N ILE A 16 4.16 14.17 28.99
CA ILE A 16 3.39 15.35 28.62
C ILE A 16 4.12 16.07 27.49
N TYR A 17 3.40 16.74 26.59
CA TYR A 17 3.98 17.39 25.43
C TYR A 17 3.74 18.89 25.41
N VAL A 18 4.65 19.63 24.80
CA VAL A 18 4.33 20.95 24.21
C VAL A 18 4.45 20.81 22.71
N GLU A 19 3.42 21.19 21.97
CA GLU A 19 3.37 21.07 20.52
C GLU A 19 3.06 22.45 19.91
N SER A 20 3.77 22.80 18.83
CA SER A 20 3.53 24.05 18.09
C SER A 20 3.24 23.86 16.61
N ASP A 21 3.20 22.62 16.13
CA ASP A 21 2.83 22.28 14.76
C ASP A 21 1.78 21.16 14.77
N PRO A 22 0.50 21.46 14.42
CA PRO A 22 -0.59 20.49 14.46
C PRO A 22 -0.46 19.39 13.39
N ASP A 23 0.37 19.60 12.36
CA ASP A 23 0.59 18.65 11.28
C ASP A 23 1.84 17.76 11.54
N SER A 24 2.63 18.08 12.56
CA SER A 24 3.80 17.30 12.95
C SER A 24 3.39 16.07 13.78
N ALA A 25 4.02 14.92 13.49
CA ALA A 25 3.90 13.75 14.35
C ALA A 25 4.77 13.96 15.60
N ASN A 26 4.31 13.46 16.75
CA ASN A 26 5.13 13.48 17.95
C ASN A 26 6.39 12.63 17.73
N PRO A 27 7.58 13.17 18.05
CA PRO A 27 8.83 12.45 17.84
C PRO A 27 8.89 11.21 18.73
N ASP A 28 9.68 10.21 18.36
CA ASP A 28 9.99 9.14 19.30
C ASP A 28 10.78 9.70 20.50
N LEU A 29 10.72 9.00 21.63
CA LEU A 29 11.44 9.33 22.85
C LEU A 29 12.94 9.52 22.57
N SER A 30 13.55 8.63 21.78
CA SER A 30 14.97 8.74 21.44
C SER A 30 15.27 9.99 20.60
N GLU A 31 14.37 10.37 19.69
CA GLU A 31 14.51 11.56 18.85
C GLU A 31 14.36 12.84 19.66
N ALA A 32 13.41 12.89 20.60
CA ALA A 32 13.15 14.07 21.43
C ALA A 32 14.34 14.47 22.32
N PHE A 33 15.17 13.50 22.69
CA PHE A 33 16.33 13.66 23.58
C PHE A 33 17.68 13.57 22.86
N ALA A 34 17.70 13.31 21.56
CA ALA A 34 18.92 13.05 20.81
C ALA A 34 19.93 14.21 20.93
N GLY A 35 21.13 13.90 21.44
CA GLY A 35 22.20 14.88 21.65
C GLY A 35 22.07 15.78 22.87
N GLN A 36 21.06 15.59 23.73
CA GLN A 36 20.92 16.35 24.98
C GLN A 36 21.70 15.73 26.14
N SER A 37 22.09 16.57 27.11
CA SER A 37 22.64 16.14 28.39
C SER A 37 21.57 15.86 29.46
N GLY A 38 20.39 16.47 29.31
CA GLY A 38 19.22 16.40 30.16
C GLY A 38 18.14 15.47 29.59
N GLY A 39 17.53 14.63 30.45
CA GLY A 39 16.53 13.63 30.07
C GLY A 39 15.12 13.90 30.58
N LEU A 40 14.88 15.07 31.19
CA LEU A 40 13.56 15.42 31.74
C LEU A 40 12.71 16.27 30.79
N CYS A 41 13.36 17.07 29.94
CA CYS A 41 12.71 17.93 28.96
C CYS A 41 13.45 17.76 27.63
N GLY A 42 12.86 17.03 26.69
CA GLY A 42 13.40 16.75 25.36
C GLY A 42 13.01 17.88 24.41
N ALA A 43 13.99 18.53 23.79
CA ALA A 43 13.81 19.67 22.88
C ALA A 43 14.66 19.53 21.61
N ALA A 44 15.13 18.32 21.29
CA ALA A 44 15.97 18.09 20.12
C ALA A 44 15.18 18.22 18.80
N VAL A 45 13.85 18.07 18.86
CA VAL A 45 12.95 18.20 17.71
C VAL A 45 12.31 19.60 17.71
N PRO A 46 12.47 20.40 16.62
CA PRO A 46 11.89 21.72 16.54
C PRO A 46 10.38 21.72 16.75
N GLY A 47 9.88 22.69 17.54
CA GLY A 47 8.46 22.88 17.76
C GLY A 47 7.79 21.91 18.73
N VAL A 48 8.52 20.94 19.28
CA VAL A 48 8.02 19.99 20.29
C VAL A 48 8.87 20.03 21.55
N LEU A 49 8.22 19.90 22.73
CA LEU A 49 8.89 19.51 23.97
C LEU A 49 8.31 18.19 24.48
N TRP A 50 9.19 17.24 24.80
CA TRP A 50 8.84 16.01 25.51
C TRP A 50 9.13 16.17 27.00
N LEU A 51 8.12 16.10 27.85
CA LEU A 51 8.25 16.29 29.29
C LEU A 51 8.06 14.95 29.99
N VAL A 52 9.08 14.54 30.74
CA VAL A 52 9.05 13.31 31.52
C VAL A 52 8.52 13.60 32.92
N THR A 53 7.64 12.73 33.41
CA THR A 53 7.14 12.74 34.79
C THR A 53 7.62 11.49 35.55
N GLY A 54 7.55 11.57 36.87
CA GLY A 54 7.83 10.47 37.78
C GLY A 54 6.67 9.50 37.82
N LEU A 55 5.45 10.01 38.05
CA LEU A 55 4.23 9.22 37.94
C LEU A 55 4.04 8.72 36.51
N HIS A 56 3.75 7.43 36.35
CA HIS A 56 3.49 6.82 35.05
C HIS A 56 2.05 7.07 34.58
N THR A 57 1.05 6.86 35.44
CA THR A 57 -0.36 7.05 35.10
C THR A 57 -1.13 7.79 36.20
N GLY A 58 -1.92 8.81 35.86
CA GLY A 58 -2.74 9.54 36.82
C GLY A 58 -2.58 11.05 36.67
N SER A 59 -3.03 11.81 37.66
CA SER A 59 -2.94 13.27 37.62
C SER A 59 -1.71 13.77 38.40
N VAL A 60 -0.94 14.68 37.81
CA VAL A 60 0.21 15.34 38.45
C VAL A 60 -0.08 16.82 38.67
N GLY A 61 0.51 17.43 39.70
CA GLY A 61 0.44 18.89 39.88
C GLY A 61 1.25 19.58 38.78
N PHE A 62 0.66 20.49 38.02
CA PHE A 62 1.34 21.12 36.87
C PHE A 62 1.05 22.62 36.76
N ILE A 63 2.10 23.39 36.55
CA ILE A 63 2.03 24.83 36.31
C ILE A 63 2.87 25.18 35.08
N VAL A 64 2.30 25.96 34.17
CA VAL A 64 3.05 26.60 33.08
C VAL A 64 3.10 28.10 33.35
N GLU A 65 4.29 28.69 33.24
CA GLU A 65 4.50 30.12 33.40
C GLU A 65 5.22 30.71 32.19
N VAL A 66 4.75 31.86 31.71
CA VAL A 66 5.39 32.62 30.63
C VAL A 66 5.84 33.96 31.19
N HIS A 67 7.14 34.23 31.14
CA HIS A 67 7.81 35.39 31.71
C HIS A 67 8.47 36.24 30.62
N ASP A 68 8.67 37.52 30.92
CA ASP A 68 9.37 38.46 30.03
C ASP A 68 10.90 38.36 30.22
N GLU A 69 11.34 37.93 31.40
CA GLU A 69 12.75 37.74 31.79
C GLU A 69 12.94 36.44 32.57
N ALA A 70 14.19 36.03 32.79
CA ALA A 70 14.51 34.79 33.50
C ALA A 70 13.99 34.82 34.95
N PRO A 71 13.06 33.93 35.34
CA PRO A 71 12.55 33.90 36.72
C PRO A 71 13.60 33.34 37.69
N PRO A 72 13.60 33.77 38.96
CA PRO A 72 14.45 33.19 39.99
C PRO A 72 14.11 31.71 40.20
N LEU A 73 15.13 30.88 40.47
CA LEU A 73 14.94 29.46 40.76
C LEU A 73 14.64 29.26 42.25
N ASP A 74 13.42 28.80 42.55
CA ASP A 74 13.04 28.43 43.91
C ASP A 74 13.79 27.15 44.36
N PRO A 75 14.41 27.13 45.56
CA PRO A 75 15.08 25.95 46.08
C PRO A 75 14.16 24.75 46.34
N VAL A 76 12.82 24.91 46.35
CA VAL A 76 11.86 23.82 46.56
C VAL A 76 11.87 22.76 45.46
N TRP A 77 12.34 23.11 44.25
CA TRP A 77 12.40 22.19 43.12
C TRP A 77 13.61 21.27 43.20
N GLU A 78 13.39 19.97 43.08
CA GLU A 78 14.39 18.93 43.31
C GLU A 78 15.25 18.72 42.07
N ASP A 79 14.60 18.47 40.93
CA ASP A 79 15.25 18.25 39.66
C ASP A 79 14.91 19.39 38.70
N VAL A 80 15.94 19.95 38.05
CA VAL A 80 15.77 21.14 37.22
C VAL A 80 16.64 21.02 35.99
N VAL A 81 16.01 21.07 34.82
CA VAL A 81 16.69 21.19 33.54
C VAL A 81 16.30 22.48 32.85
N GLU A 82 17.18 22.93 31.98
CA GLU A 82 16.87 24.01 31.06
C GLU A 82 17.26 23.66 29.62
N VAL A 83 16.35 23.93 28.69
CA VAL A 83 16.50 23.68 27.25
C VAL A 83 16.14 24.94 26.46
N SER A 84 16.44 24.95 25.16
CA SER A 84 15.97 26.01 24.26
C SER A 84 14.78 25.50 23.45
N PHE A 85 13.78 26.35 23.22
CA PHE A 85 12.59 26.01 22.47
C PHE A 85 12.23 27.15 21.51
N ARG A 86 11.82 26.79 20.30
CA ARG A 86 11.31 27.74 19.31
C ARG A 86 10.00 27.20 18.73
N PRO A 87 8.86 27.89 18.93
CA PRO A 87 7.61 27.53 18.28
C PRO A 87 7.73 27.56 16.75
N MET A 88 7.13 26.58 16.09
CA MET A 88 7.09 26.48 14.62
C MET A 88 5.91 27.27 14.03
N SER A 89 4.81 27.40 14.79
CA SER A 89 3.63 28.21 14.45
C SER A 89 3.23 29.16 15.59
N GLU A 90 2.20 29.99 15.35
CA GLU A 90 1.60 30.87 16.37
C GLU A 90 0.71 30.10 17.36
N ARG A 91 0.39 28.82 17.07
CA ARG A 91 -0.36 27.96 17.99
C ARG A 91 0.65 27.13 18.76
N THR A 92 0.67 27.26 20.08
CA THR A 92 1.49 26.40 20.94
C THR A 92 0.65 25.94 22.10
N SER A 93 0.59 24.63 22.32
CA SER A 93 -0.24 24.05 23.38
C SER A 93 0.56 23.09 24.24
N LEU A 94 0.24 23.04 25.53
CA LEU A 94 0.54 21.87 26.36
C LEU A 94 -0.49 20.80 26.02
N VAL A 95 -0.07 19.57 25.72
CA VAL A 95 -0.93 18.50 25.23
C VAL A 95 -0.69 17.23 26.06
N GLN A 96 -1.77 16.54 26.41
CA GLN A 96 -1.72 15.24 27.07
C GLN A 96 -1.43 14.12 26.08
N TRP A 97 -1.18 12.93 26.62
CA TRP A 97 -1.14 11.72 25.81
C TRP A 97 -2.38 11.59 24.92
N ALA A 98 -2.18 11.15 23.68
CA ALA A 98 -3.22 11.03 22.64
C ALA A 98 -4.07 12.30 22.37
N GLY A 99 -3.63 13.48 22.83
CA GLY A 99 -4.38 14.72 22.63
C GLY A 99 -5.67 14.83 23.44
N GLU A 100 -5.79 14.08 24.54
CA GLU A 100 -7.01 14.02 25.37
C GLU A 100 -7.42 15.38 25.95
N ALA A 101 -6.44 16.21 26.31
CA ALA A 101 -6.64 17.62 26.61
C ALA A 101 -5.48 18.47 26.11
N ALA A 102 -5.77 19.73 25.84
CA ALA A 102 -4.79 20.72 25.42
C ALA A 102 -5.07 22.09 26.05
N TRP A 103 -4.00 22.80 26.40
CA TRP A 103 -4.04 24.17 26.91
C TRP A 103 -3.18 25.08 26.05
N ASP A 104 -3.79 26.14 25.52
CA ASP A 104 -3.07 27.14 24.72
C ASP A 104 -2.09 27.92 25.61
N LEU A 105 -0.83 27.97 25.17
CA LEU A 105 0.24 28.70 25.84
C LEU A 105 0.39 30.12 25.27
N ASP A 106 -0.11 30.37 24.06
CA ASP A 106 -0.04 31.67 23.38
C ASP A 106 1.40 32.21 23.37
N LEU A 107 2.33 31.36 22.90
CA LEU A 107 3.74 31.72 22.72
C LEU A 107 3.93 32.36 21.35
N THR A 108 4.69 33.45 21.30
CA THR A 108 5.04 34.10 20.03
C THR A 108 6.17 33.34 19.33
N ARG A 109 6.30 33.45 18.01
CA ARG A 109 7.38 32.78 17.25
C ARG A 109 8.75 33.42 17.46
N THR A 110 9.31 33.24 18.66
CA THR A 110 10.65 33.67 19.08
C THR A 110 11.39 32.54 19.78
N ASP A 111 12.68 32.72 20.02
CA ASP A 111 13.47 31.78 20.83
C ASP A 111 13.18 31.97 22.32
N TYR A 112 12.90 30.87 22.99
CA TYR A 112 12.69 30.80 24.44
C TYR A 112 13.78 29.95 25.09
N ARG A 113 14.19 30.36 26.29
CA ARG A 113 14.74 29.44 27.26
C ARG A 113 13.58 28.85 28.05
N VAL A 114 13.63 27.53 28.24
CA VAL A 114 12.63 26.78 28.98
C VAL A 114 13.30 26.18 30.19
N ARG A 115 12.69 26.33 31.36
CA ARG A 115 13.06 25.61 32.58
C ARG A 115 11.97 24.64 32.94
N TYR A 116 12.33 23.37 33.10
CA TYR A 116 11.45 22.34 33.59
C TYR A 116 11.94 21.89 34.96
N CYS A 117 11.10 22.12 35.96
CA CYS A 117 11.34 21.80 37.35
C CYS A 117 10.40 20.66 37.77
N ALA A 118 10.94 19.69 38.50
CA ALA A 118 10.20 18.59 39.06
C ALA A 118 10.44 18.47 40.57
N ARG A 119 9.45 17.94 41.27
CA ARG A 119 9.50 17.63 42.70
C ARG A 119 8.72 16.34 42.94
N GLY A 120 9.25 15.45 43.77
CA GLY A 120 8.63 14.18 44.13
C GLY A 120 8.74 13.10 43.05
N MET A 121 9.74 13.17 42.15
CA MET A 121 9.85 12.26 41.01
C MET A 121 10.05 10.80 41.41
N ASP A 122 10.75 10.53 42.51
CA ASP A 122 10.95 9.18 43.03
C ASP A 122 9.66 8.65 43.65
N GLU A 123 8.95 9.46 44.45
CA GLU A 123 7.64 9.11 45.01
C GLU A 123 6.58 8.86 43.93
N GLY A 124 6.58 9.68 42.87
CA GLY A 124 5.72 9.47 41.71
C GLY A 124 6.02 8.14 41.00
N GLN A 125 7.29 7.82 40.82
CA GLN A 125 7.72 6.56 40.20
C GLN A 125 7.34 5.35 41.05
N GLU A 126 7.53 5.43 42.37
CA GLU A 126 7.17 4.36 43.30
C GLU A 126 5.65 4.13 43.36
N LEU A 127 4.85 5.20 43.28
CA LEU A 127 3.40 5.10 43.24
C LEU A 127 2.90 4.47 41.93
N ASP A 128 3.58 4.73 40.81
CA ASP A 128 3.28 4.30 39.44
C ASP A 128 1.94 4.82 38.90
N THR A 129 0.84 4.45 39.55
CA THR A 129 -0.53 4.82 39.19
C THR A 129 -1.25 5.51 40.36
N ARG A 130 -1.71 6.75 40.16
CA ARG A 130 -2.49 7.51 41.16
C ARG A 130 -3.98 7.49 40.85
N VAL A 131 -4.81 7.18 41.85
CA VAL A 131 -6.27 7.25 41.73
C VAL A 131 -6.78 8.66 42.04
N THR A 132 -7.83 9.09 41.34
CA THR A 132 -8.46 10.41 41.55
C THR A 132 -8.86 10.61 43.02
N GLY A 133 -8.36 11.69 43.62
CA GLY A 133 -8.66 12.09 45.00
C GLY A 133 -7.59 11.73 46.04
N GLU A 134 -6.59 10.91 45.68
CA GLU A 134 -5.42 10.66 46.52
C GLU A 134 -4.48 11.89 46.52
N PRO A 135 -3.58 12.07 47.50
CA PRO A 135 -2.60 13.16 47.47
C PRO A 135 -1.71 13.12 46.21
N GLN A 136 -1.23 14.28 45.76
CA GLN A 136 -0.26 14.35 44.67
C GLN A 136 1.09 13.78 45.13
N ALA A 137 1.66 12.85 44.36
CA ALA A 137 2.98 12.29 44.61
C ALA A 137 4.09 13.20 44.07
N ASP A 138 3.88 13.77 42.88
CA ASP A 138 4.82 14.65 42.20
C ASP A 138 4.16 15.94 41.68
N SER A 139 5.01 16.92 41.37
CA SER A 139 4.61 18.23 40.86
C SER A 139 5.65 18.80 39.91
N TYR A 140 5.18 19.60 38.96
CA TYR A 140 5.97 20.12 37.86
C TYR A 140 5.71 21.60 37.60
N LEU A 141 6.77 22.30 37.20
CA LEU A 141 6.72 23.69 36.78
C LEU A 141 7.50 23.85 35.49
N LEU A 142 6.83 24.35 34.46
CA LEU A 142 7.39 24.65 33.15
C LEU A 142 7.40 26.17 32.94
N GLN A 143 8.58 26.77 32.81
CA GLN A 143 8.75 28.21 32.68
C GLN A 143 9.37 28.57 31.34
N PHE A 144 8.77 29.54 30.64
CA PHE A 144 9.28 30.09 29.38
C PHE A 144 9.70 31.54 29.57
N TRP A 145 10.83 31.94 29.00
CA TRP A 145 11.18 33.37 28.84
C TRP A 145 12.01 33.58 27.56
N PRO A 146 11.86 34.72 26.86
CA PRO A 146 12.64 35.01 25.66
C PRO A 146 14.15 35.00 25.95
N ALA A 147 14.91 34.25 25.16
CA ALA A 147 16.36 34.20 25.27
C ALA A 147 16.98 33.57 24.01
N SER A 148 18.23 33.93 23.71
CA SER A 148 18.98 33.28 22.62
C SER A 148 19.17 31.78 22.89
N PRO A 149 19.10 30.93 21.84
CA PRO A 149 19.31 29.49 21.97
C PRO A 149 20.68 29.16 22.56
N ARG A 150 20.69 28.23 23.51
CA ARG A 150 21.89 27.67 24.15
C ARG A 150 21.72 26.16 24.36
N PRO A 151 22.81 25.39 24.48
CA PRO A 151 22.75 23.98 24.83
C PRO A 151 21.90 23.72 26.08
N ASP A 152 21.32 22.52 26.15
CA ASP A 152 20.59 22.11 27.34
C ASP A 152 21.54 22.01 28.55
N ARG A 153 20.98 22.16 29.75
CA ARG A 153 21.74 22.08 31.00
C ARG A 153 20.91 21.41 32.07
N VAL A 154 21.51 20.46 32.76
CA VAL A 154 21.03 19.98 34.06
C VAL A 154 21.50 20.97 35.14
N ILE A 155 20.55 21.67 35.75
CA ILE A 155 20.80 22.69 36.78
C ILE A 155 20.84 22.06 38.17
N ARG A 156 19.96 21.11 38.43
CA ARG A 156 19.87 20.36 39.69
C ARG A 156 19.38 18.94 39.40
N GLN A 157 19.95 17.97 40.10
CA GLN A 157 19.57 16.56 40.04
C GLN A 157 19.67 16.00 41.46
N THR A 158 18.55 15.53 42.01
CA THR A 158 18.47 14.92 43.33
C THR A 158 17.77 13.56 43.31
N SER A 159 16.79 13.34 42.42
CA SER A 159 16.05 12.07 42.35
C SER A 159 16.81 10.99 41.57
N GLN A 160 16.54 9.73 41.92
CA GLN A 160 17.06 8.58 41.17
C GLN A 160 16.42 8.48 39.79
N ASN A 161 15.14 8.80 39.69
CA ASN A 161 14.41 8.80 38.44
C ASN A 161 14.99 9.83 37.44
N ALA A 162 15.25 11.07 37.88
CA ALA A 162 15.92 12.05 37.02
C ALA A 162 17.32 11.56 36.60
N ALA A 163 18.08 10.97 37.53
CA ALA A 163 19.41 10.42 37.22
C ALA A 163 19.36 9.31 36.14
N TYR A 164 18.31 8.48 36.14
CA TYR A 164 18.07 7.48 35.10
C TYR A 164 17.84 8.15 33.74
N TRP A 165 16.91 9.10 33.67
CA TRP A 165 16.59 9.79 32.41
C TRP A 165 17.75 10.62 31.85
N HIS A 166 18.53 11.29 32.70
CA HIS A 166 19.75 11.97 32.29
C HIS A 166 20.78 11.03 31.68
N ARG A 167 20.89 9.80 32.21
CA ARG A 167 21.79 8.79 31.66
C ARG A 167 21.30 8.31 30.29
N TYR A 168 20.01 7.99 30.18
CA TYR A 168 19.38 7.62 28.92
C TYR A 168 19.68 8.65 27.82
N ALA A 169 19.42 9.94 28.08
CA ALA A 169 19.67 11.01 27.09
C ALA A 169 21.15 11.10 26.66
N ARG A 170 22.10 10.94 27.59
CA ARG A 170 23.55 10.99 27.30
C ARG A 170 24.07 9.79 26.51
N GLU A 171 23.39 8.66 26.61
CA GLU A 171 23.74 7.43 25.88
C GLU A 171 23.17 7.42 24.46
N LEU A 172 22.23 8.31 24.14
CA LEU A 172 21.68 8.44 22.80
C LEU A 172 22.73 8.97 21.81
N PRO A 173 22.69 8.50 20.54
CA PRO A 173 23.47 9.11 19.49
C PRO A 173 23.03 10.58 19.28
N PRO A 174 23.91 11.42 18.70
CA PRO A 174 23.50 12.75 18.30
C PRO A 174 22.37 12.67 17.27
N ALA A 175 21.46 13.66 17.32
CA ALA A 175 20.39 13.76 16.33
C ALA A 175 20.99 13.81 14.91
N PRO A 176 20.35 13.15 13.92
CA PRO A 176 20.79 13.25 12.54
C PRO A 176 20.78 14.71 12.10
N THR A 177 21.77 15.09 11.30
CA THR A 177 21.82 16.42 10.70
C THR A 177 20.65 16.63 9.72
N PRO A 178 20.26 17.88 9.42
CA PRO A 178 19.25 18.15 8.39
C PRO A 178 19.59 17.52 7.04
N GLU A 179 20.87 17.46 6.67
CA GLU A 179 21.36 16.83 5.43
C GLU A 179 21.12 15.31 5.45
N GLN A 180 21.45 14.64 6.56
CA GLN A 180 21.20 13.20 6.72
C GLN A 180 19.71 12.84 6.66
N ARG A 181 18.83 13.67 7.24
CA ARG A 181 17.37 13.47 7.13
C ARG A 181 16.89 13.62 5.69
N ALA A 182 17.30 14.67 5.00
CA ALA A 182 16.93 14.89 3.60
C ALA A 182 17.42 13.76 2.69
N GLU A 183 18.61 13.21 2.95
CA GLU A 183 19.12 12.03 2.24
C GLU A 183 18.29 10.77 2.52
N ALA A 184 17.94 10.51 3.78
CA ALA A 184 17.09 9.38 4.15
C ALA A 184 15.71 9.45 3.48
N GLU A 185 15.07 10.63 3.46
CA GLU A 185 13.80 10.86 2.76
C GLU A 185 13.92 10.66 1.24
N ARG A 186 15.03 11.08 0.64
CA ARG A 186 15.30 10.84 -0.78
C ARG A 186 15.43 9.34 -1.07
N LEU A 187 16.15 8.61 -0.24
CA LEU A 187 16.30 7.15 -0.37
C LEU A 187 14.98 6.41 -0.17
N ALA A 188 14.17 6.83 0.82
CA ALA A 188 12.84 6.27 1.06
C ALA A 188 11.92 6.44 -0.15
N ARG A 189 11.85 7.65 -0.74
CA ARG A 189 11.09 7.90 -1.96
C ARG A 189 11.54 7.04 -3.14
N GLN A 190 12.86 6.92 -3.33
CA GLN A 190 13.41 6.06 -4.39
C GLN A 190 13.03 4.58 -4.19
N ALA A 191 13.07 4.09 -2.95
CA ALA A 191 12.66 2.73 -2.64
C ALA A 191 11.15 2.51 -2.85
N GLU A 192 10.31 3.48 -2.50
CA GLU A 192 8.86 3.43 -2.75
C GLU A 192 8.54 3.40 -4.24
N GLU A 193 9.20 4.23 -5.05
CA GLU A 193 9.07 4.27 -6.51
C GLU A 193 9.48 2.93 -7.13
N GLN A 194 10.62 2.37 -6.71
CA GLN A 194 11.09 1.06 -7.17
C GLN A 194 10.10 -0.05 -6.80
N ALA A 195 9.63 -0.08 -5.56
CA ALA A 195 8.66 -1.07 -5.11
C ALA A 195 7.31 -0.93 -5.85
N ALA A 196 6.91 0.29 -6.22
CA ALA A 196 5.71 0.52 -7.02
C ALA A 196 5.88 -0.01 -8.46
N GLU A 197 7.04 0.23 -9.07
CA GLU A 197 7.39 -0.30 -10.39
C GLU A 197 7.40 -1.84 -10.39
N GLU A 198 8.04 -2.45 -9.39
CA GLU A 198 8.08 -3.90 -9.22
C GLU A 198 6.66 -4.48 -9.04
N ARG A 199 5.81 -3.86 -8.22
CA ARG A 199 4.41 -4.27 -8.07
C ARG A 199 3.64 -4.17 -9.39
N ARG A 200 3.87 -3.11 -10.18
CA ARG A 200 3.24 -2.92 -11.49
C ARG A 200 3.64 -4.03 -12.45
N LEU A 201 4.93 -4.29 -12.58
CA LEU A 201 5.48 -5.34 -13.45
C LEU A 201 5.05 -6.74 -13.00
N HIS A 202 5.01 -6.99 -11.69
CA HIS A 202 4.55 -8.26 -11.15
C HIS A 202 3.06 -8.49 -11.46
N TYR A 203 2.23 -7.45 -11.31
CA TYR A 203 0.81 -7.51 -11.66
C TYR A 203 0.61 -7.75 -13.17
N GLU A 204 1.34 -7.02 -14.02
CA GLU A 204 1.32 -7.23 -15.48
C GLU A 204 1.75 -8.67 -15.80
N GLY A 205 2.85 -9.16 -15.23
CA GLY A 205 3.29 -10.55 -15.41
C GLY A 205 2.21 -11.55 -15.00
N TRP A 206 1.52 -11.33 -13.87
CA TRP A 206 0.40 -12.17 -13.47
C TRP A 206 -0.75 -12.09 -14.48
N GLU A 207 -1.18 -10.91 -14.95
CA GLU A 207 -2.24 -10.72 -15.95
C GLU A 207 -1.95 -11.50 -17.24
N TRP A 208 -0.68 -11.57 -17.62
CA TRP A 208 -0.16 -12.23 -18.83
C TRP A 208 0.30 -13.68 -18.64
N GLY A 209 -0.05 -14.31 -17.53
CA GLY A 209 0.15 -15.76 -17.33
C GLY A 209 1.50 -16.14 -16.75
N GLY A 210 2.07 -15.25 -15.92
CA GLY A 210 3.36 -15.44 -15.25
C GLY A 210 4.56 -14.90 -16.03
N ARG A 211 4.34 -14.25 -17.18
CA ARG A 211 5.40 -13.68 -18.03
C ARG A 211 4.98 -12.31 -18.53
N LEU A 212 5.92 -11.37 -18.60
CA LEU A 212 5.66 -10.05 -19.17
C LEU A 212 5.40 -10.14 -20.68
N PRO A 213 4.45 -9.36 -21.22
CA PRO A 213 4.22 -9.30 -22.66
C PRO A 213 5.36 -8.60 -23.39
N SER A 214 5.59 -8.98 -24.64
CA SER A 214 6.41 -8.21 -25.57
C SER A 214 5.69 -6.91 -25.99
N GLU A 215 6.40 -6.02 -26.70
CA GLU A 215 5.77 -4.85 -27.32
C GLU A 215 4.69 -5.24 -28.35
N GLY A 216 4.87 -6.35 -29.07
CA GLY A 216 3.89 -6.88 -30.02
C GLY A 216 2.58 -7.27 -29.34
N LEU A 217 2.65 -7.99 -28.23
CA LEU A 217 1.48 -8.33 -27.41
C LEU A 217 0.82 -7.10 -26.78
N ARG A 218 1.60 -6.10 -26.33
CA ARG A 218 1.04 -4.83 -25.84
C ARG A 218 0.30 -4.08 -26.94
N GLY A 219 0.83 -4.07 -28.17
CA GLY A 219 0.18 -3.48 -29.34
C GLY A 219 -1.07 -4.24 -29.81
N ALA A 220 -1.16 -5.54 -29.54
CA ALA A 220 -2.30 -6.39 -29.88
C ALA A 220 -3.43 -6.38 -28.82
N ARG A 221 -3.38 -5.50 -27.80
CA ARG A 221 -4.37 -5.49 -26.70
C ARG A 221 -5.81 -5.24 -27.15
N GLU A 222 -6.01 -4.58 -28.30
CA GLU A 222 -7.32 -4.37 -28.93
C GLU A 222 -7.86 -5.63 -29.66
N SER A 223 -7.10 -6.72 -29.70
CA SER A 223 -7.53 -8.03 -30.19
C SER A 223 -8.16 -8.86 -29.07
N ASN A 224 -8.58 -10.08 -29.39
CA ASN A 224 -9.10 -11.05 -28.43
C ASN A 224 -8.00 -11.72 -27.58
N VAL A 225 -6.78 -11.17 -27.53
CA VAL A 225 -5.65 -11.70 -26.77
C VAL A 225 -5.99 -11.89 -25.28
N LEU A 226 -6.70 -10.94 -24.67
CA LEU A 226 -7.09 -11.03 -23.25
C LEU A 226 -8.06 -12.19 -22.98
N GLY A 227 -8.92 -12.51 -23.97
CA GLY A 227 -9.77 -13.68 -23.92
C GLY A 227 -8.95 -14.96 -23.99
N LEU A 228 -8.09 -15.08 -25.00
CA LEU A 228 -7.28 -16.27 -25.23
C LEU A 228 -6.29 -16.56 -24.09
N LEU A 229 -5.74 -15.51 -23.45
CA LEU A 229 -4.87 -15.62 -22.27
C LEU A 229 -5.51 -16.40 -21.12
N ARG A 230 -6.84 -16.36 -20.98
CA ARG A 230 -7.55 -17.11 -19.93
C ARG A 230 -7.56 -18.61 -20.18
N PHE A 231 -7.44 -19.02 -21.44
CA PHE A 231 -7.44 -20.43 -21.84
C PHE A 231 -6.02 -20.99 -21.94
N ASP A 232 -5.11 -20.22 -22.52
CA ASP A 232 -3.74 -20.67 -22.74
C ASP A 232 -2.78 -19.47 -22.89
N SER A 233 -2.16 -19.07 -21.79
CA SER A 233 -1.12 -18.04 -21.81
C SER A 233 0.13 -18.48 -22.57
N ASP A 234 0.46 -19.77 -22.54
CA ASP A 234 1.69 -20.26 -23.14
C ASP A 234 1.65 -20.23 -24.66
N LEU A 235 0.50 -20.57 -25.23
CA LEU A 235 0.24 -20.42 -26.66
C LEU A 235 0.28 -18.95 -27.09
N VAL A 236 -0.28 -18.02 -26.31
CA VAL A 236 -0.23 -16.58 -26.63
C VAL A 236 1.21 -16.09 -26.75
N HIS A 237 2.06 -16.42 -25.77
CA HIS A 237 3.49 -16.07 -25.82
C HIS A 237 4.24 -16.80 -26.95
N ALA A 238 3.87 -18.06 -27.25
CA ALA A 238 4.46 -18.80 -28.36
C ALA A 238 4.10 -18.19 -29.73
N LEU A 239 2.86 -17.73 -29.92
CA LEU A 239 2.41 -17.06 -31.14
C LEU A 239 3.11 -15.71 -31.34
N ASP A 240 3.32 -14.95 -30.26
CA ASP A 240 4.07 -13.70 -30.31
C ASP A 240 5.54 -13.91 -30.68
N ALA A 241 6.18 -14.93 -30.09
CA ALA A 241 7.55 -15.31 -30.42
C ALA A 241 7.68 -15.91 -31.84
N ALA A 242 6.58 -16.42 -32.41
CA ALA A 242 6.58 -16.99 -33.74
C ALA A 242 6.68 -15.92 -34.83
N GLY A 243 7.38 -16.23 -35.93
CA GLY A 243 7.49 -15.32 -37.05
C GLY A 243 6.14 -15.09 -37.77
N PRO A 244 6.00 -13.99 -38.54
CA PRO A 244 4.79 -13.66 -39.28
C PRO A 244 4.23 -14.80 -40.15
N GLU A 245 5.09 -15.62 -40.74
CA GLU A 245 4.67 -16.75 -41.58
C GLU A 245 3.96 -17.84 -40.79
N VAL A 246 4.46 -18.15 -39.59
CA VAL A 246 3.86 -19.13 -38.68
C VAL A 246 2.54 -18.59 -38.16
N GLN A 247 2.49 -17.33 -37.74
CA GLN A 247 1.26 -16.66 -37.30
C GLN A 247 0.17 -16.73 -38.39
N ARG A 248 0.52 -16.44 -39.65
CA ARG A 248 -0.42 -16.58 -40.80
C ARG A 248 -0.88 -18.02 -41.02
N ALA A 249 0.03 -18.99 -40.93
CA ALA A 249 -0.31 -20.39 -41.08
C ALA A 249 -1.26 -20.88 -39.98
N VAL A 250 -1.03 -20.45 -38.73
CA VAL A 250 -1.91 -20.75 -37.60
C VAL A 250 -3.27 -20.09 -37.76
N ALA A 251 -3.33 -18.84 -38.21
CA ALA A 251 -4.58 -18.15 -38.47
C ALA A 251 -5.43 -18.90 -39.51
N LEU A 252 -4.82 -19.34 -40.61
CA LEU A 252 -5.47 -20.15 -41.64
C LEU A 252 -5.93 -21.52 -41.10
N LEU A 253 -5.09 -22.19 -40.31
CA LEU A 253 -5.42 -23.47 -39.69
C LEU A 253 -6.63 -23.34 -38.77
N ALA A 254 -6.63 -22.33 -37.88
CA ALA A 254 -7.72 -22.05 -36.97
C ALA A 254 -9.04 -21.77 -37.72
N ALA A 255 -9.01 -20.95 -38.77
CA ALA A 255 -10.18 -20.67 -39.59
C ALA A 255 -10.75 -21.93 -40.28
N ARG A 256 -9.89 -22.81 -40.79
CA ARG A 256 -10.30 -24.09 -41.39
C ARG A 256 -10.94 -25.02 -40.37
N ARG A 257 -10.30 -25.19 -39.21
CA ARG A 257 -10.82 -26.04 -38.14
C ARG A 257 -12.15 -25.53 -37.59
N ALA A 258 -12.31 -24.22 -37.43
CA ALA A 258 -13.58 -23.62 -37.04
C ALA A 258 -14.69 -23.95 -38.06
N CYS A 259 -14.41 -23.79 -39.35
CA CYS A 259 -15.38 -24.11 -40.40
C CYS A 259 -15.72 -25.61 -40.47
N GLU A 260 -14.73 -26.48 -40.27
CA GLU A 260 -14.92 -27.94 -40.23
C GLU A 260 -15.79 -28.38 -39.04
N ALA A 261 -15.49 -27.88 -37.84
CA ALA A 261 -16.29 -28.14 -36.64
C ALA A 261 -17.75 -27.70 -36.83
N ALA A 262 -17.97 -26.54 -37.44
CA ALA A 262 -19.30 -26.04 -37.78
C ALA A 262 -19.97 -26.74 -38.98
N GLY A 263 -19.26 -27.61 -39.71
CA GLY A 263 -19.78 -28.30 -40.91
C GLY A 263 -19.95 -27.39 -42.12
N LEU A 264 -19.21 -26.27 -42.17
CA LEU A 264 -19.32 -25.25 -43.21
C LEU A 264 -18.40 -25.49 -44.43
N THR A 265 -17.53 -26.48 -44.39
CA THR A 265 -16.57 -26.76 -45.47
C THR A 265 -17.22 -27.15 -46.79
N ASP A 266 -18.43 -27.71 -46.75
CA ASP A 266 -19.20 -28.08 -47.95
C ASP A 266 -20.05 -26.91 -48.50
N VAL A 267 -20.08 -25.78 -47.79
CA VAL A 267 -20.80 -24.58 -48.21
C VAL A 267 -19.91 -23.79 -49.17
N LEU A 268 -20.34 -23.69 -50.44
CA LEU A 268 -19.51 -23.21 -51.55
C LEU A 268 -18.83 -21.86 -51.30
N TRP A 269 -19.55 -20.88 -50.74
CA TRP A 269 -19.01 -19.54 -50.47
C TRP A 269 -17.99 -19.53 -49.31
N VAL A 270 -18.11 -20.45 -48.34
CA VAL A 270 -17.11 -20.65 -47.27
C VAL A 270 -15.87 -21.36 -47.82
N ALA A 271 -16.06 -22.42 -48.60
CA ALA A 271 -14.97 -23.16 -49.24
C ALA A 271 -14.14 -22.26 -50.17
N GLN A 272 -14.81 -21.38 -50.91
CA GLN A 272 -14.14 -20.37 -51.74
C GLN A 272 -13.34 -19.41 -50.87
N ALA A 273 -13.92 -18.85 -49.80
CA ALA A 273 -13.23 -17.93 -48.91
C ALA A 273 -11.98 -18.55 -48.25
N LEU A 274 -12.03 -19.81 -47.82
CA LEU A 274 -10.87 -20.52 -47.26
C LEU A 274 -9.77 -20.76 -48.31
N THR A 275 -10.14 -20.96 -49.58
CA THR A 275 -9.20 -21.07 -50.70
C THR A 275 -8.53 -19.73 -50.97
N GLU A 276 -9.32 -18.65 -51.10
CA GLU A 276 -8.80 -17.29 -51.30
C GLU A 276 -7.86 -16.87 -50.15
N LEU A 277 -8.24 -17.18 -48.91
CA LEU A 277 -7.43 -16.93 -47.72
C LEU A 277 -6.09 -17.69 -47.76
N ALA A 278 -6.08 -18.95 -48.21
CA ALA A 278 -4.83 -19.72 -48.37
C ALA A 278 -3.92 -19.16 -49.45
N GLU A 279 -4.50 -18.62 -50.52
CA GLU A 279 -3.77 -17.96 -51.59
C GLU A 279 -3.41 -16.50 -51.27
N ARG A 280 -3.75 -16.02 -50.06
CA ARG A 280 -3.55 -14.63 -49.61
C ARG A 280 -4.22 -13.59 -50.51
N ARG A 281 -5.34 -13.96 -51.12
CA ARG A 281 -6.19 -13.07 -51.93
C ARG A 281 -7.29 -12.45 -51.04
N PRO A 282 -7.85 -11.29 -51.42
CA PRO A 282 -8.95 -10.68 -50.69
C PRO A 282 -10.14 -11.64 -50.56
N LEU A 283 -10.84 -11.59 -49.43
CA LEU A 283 -11.98 -12.46 -49.20
C LEU A 283 -13.11 -12.17 -50.22
N PRO A 284 -13.71 -13.22 -50.81
CA PRO A 284 -14.77 -13.07 -51.80
C PRO A 284 -16.12 -12.77 -51.12
N PRO A 285 -17.13 -12.31 -51.87
CA PRO A 285 -18.49 -12.23 -51.35
C PRO A 285 -18.99 -13.60 -50.83
N PRO A 286 -19.68 -13.65 -49.68
CA PRO A 286 -20.21 -12.53 -48.91
C PRO A 286 -19.26 -11.99 -47.81
N PHE A 287 -18.03 -12.50 -47.69
CA PHE A 287 -17.06 -12.06 -46.67
C PHE A 287 -16.45 -10.67 -46.94
N ASP A 288 -16.70 -10.10 -48.12
CA ASP A 288 -16.35 -8.73 -48.47
C ASP A 288 -17.15 -7.68 -47.67
N ASP A 289 -18.30 -8.07 -47.11
CA ASP A 289 -19.19 -7.22 -46.32
C ASP A 289 -19.79 -8.00 -45.14
N ALA A 290 -19.51 -7.55 -43.91
CA ALA A 290 -19.94 -8.25 -42.70
C ALA A 290 -21.47 -8.37 -42.58
N ALA A 291 -22.24 -7.36 -43.00
CA ALA A 291 -23.70 -7.41 -42.92
C ALA A 291 -24.26 -8.43 -43.92
N ARG A 292 -23.70 -8.48 -45.13
CA ARG A 292 -24.03 -9.47 -46.17
C ARG A 292 -23.66 -10.88 -45.73
N MET A 293 -22.51 -11.06 -45.09
CA MET A 293 -22.10 -12.34 -44.53
C MET A 293 -23.12 -12.87 -43.53
N TRP A 294 -23.53 -12.05 -42.56
CA TRP A 294 -24.51 -12.45 -41.55
C TRP A 294 -25.89 -12.73 -42.13
N GLU A 295 -26.33 -11.94 -43.11
CA GLU A 295 -27.60 -12.22 -43.81
C GLU A 295 -27.54 -13.54 -44.57
N THR A 296 -26.45 -13.77 -45.31
CA THR A 296 -26.26 -15.02 -46.06
C THR A 296 -26.23 -16.23 -45.14
N LEU A 297 -25.58 -16.13 -43.98
CA LEU A 297 -25.56 -17.19 -42.97
C LEU A 297 -26.98 -17.52 -42.46
N ARG A 298 -27.82 -16.51 -42.21
CA ARG A 298 -29.19 -16.71 -41.71
C ARG A 298 -30.13 -17.28 -42.77
N SER A 299 -29.95 -16.92 -44.04
CA SER A 299 -30.88 -17.27 -45.11
C SER A 299 -30.54 -18.54 -45.88
N ASP A 300 -29.27 -18.99 -45.87
CA ASP A 300 -28.85 -20.16 -46.67
C ASP A 300 -29.25 -21.48 -45.97
N PRO A 301 -30.18 -22.27 -46.55
CA PRO A 301 -30.67 -23.50 -45.93
C PRO A 301 -29.62 -24.62 -45.89
N ARG A 302 -28.48 -24.46 -46.56
CA ARG A 302 -27.37 -25.44 -46.55
C ARG A 302 -26.46 -25.29 -45.33
N VAL A 303 -26.61 -24.20 -44.55
CA VAL A 303 -25.86 -23.96 -43.32
C VAL A 303 -26.36 -24.93 -42.23
N PRO A 304 -25.50 -25.78 -41.65
CA PRO A 304 -25.92 -26.70 -40.59
C PRO A 304 -26.29 -25.98 -39.29
N GLY A 305 -27.39 -26.39 -38.64
CA GLY A 305 -27.79 -25.90 -37.31
C GLY A 305 -27.00 -26.53 -36.16
N ARG A 306 -25.66 -26.58 -36.24
CA ARG A 306 -24.83 -27.19 -35.19
C ARG A 306 -24.65 -26.26 -33.97
N SER A 307 -24.60 -26.88 -32.80
CA SER A 307 -24.40 -26.17 -31.54
C SER A 307 -23.54 -26.99 -30.57
N VAL A 308 -22.80 -26.30 -29.71
CA VAL A 308 -21.93 -26.88 -28.67
C VAL A 308 -22.13 -26.11 -27.36
N LEU A 309 -21.71 -26.66 -26.23
CA LEU A 309 -21.60 -25.89 -24.99
C LEU A 309 -20.43 -24.91 -25.08
N GLU A 310 -20.59 -23.72 -24.49
CA GLU A 310 -19.55 -22.69 -24.48
C GLU A 310 -18.23 -23.18 -23.87
N ALA A 311 -17.12 -22.62 -24.34
CA ALA A 311 -15.80 -22.92 -23.80
C ALA A 311 -15.63 -22.27 -22.42
N ILE A 312 -15.35 -23.08 -21.40
CA ILE A 312 -15.09 -22.59 -20.04
C ILE A 312 -13.58 -22.55 -19.79
N PRO A 313 -13.01 -21.37 -19.47
CA PRO A 313 -11.58 -21.27 -19.19
C PRO A 313 -11.21 -21.99 -17.89
N PRO A 314 -9.99 -22.55 -17.80
CA PRO A 314 -9.49 -23.17 -16.58
C PRO A 314 -9.42 -22.15 -15.42
N GLU A 315 -9.52 -22.64 -14.19
CA GLU A 315 -9.36 -21.80 -13.01
C GLU A 315 -7.94 -21.21 -12.97
N ARG A 316 -7.88 -19.88 -12.88
CA ARG A 316 -6.62 -19.16 -12.73
C ARG A 316 -6.34 -18.94 -11.23
N PRO A 317 -5.12 -19.18 -10.74
CA PRO A 317 -4.78 -18.85 -9.37
C PRO A 317 -4.98 -17.34 -9.12
N PRO A 318 -5.55 -16.96 -7.96
CA PRO A 318 -5.77 -15.55 -7.63
C PRO A 318 -4.43 -14.81 -7.58
N TYR A 319 -4.47 -13.51 -7.90
CA TYR A 319 -3.30 -12.67 -7.78
C TYR A 319 -2.78 -12.69 -6.34
N ARG A 320 -1.49 -12.98 -6.17
CA ARG A 320 -0.79 -12.85 -4.90
C ARG A 320 0.28 -11.76 -5.07
N PRO A 321 0.15 -10.58 -4.44
CA PRO A 321 1.17 -9.57 -4.54
C PRO A 321 2.51 -10.14 -4.00
N PRO A 322 3.65 -9.66 -4.51
CA PRO A 322 4.92 -10.04 -3.94
C PRO A 322 4.89 -9.63 -2.47
N MET A 323 5.31 -10.54 -1.58
CA MET A 323 5.49 -10.14 -0.20
C MET A 323 6.47 -8.96 -0.20
N PRO A 324 6.20 -7.90 0.59
CA PRO A 324 7.24 -6.93 0.86
C PRO A 324 8.49 -7.73 1.23
N PRO A 325 9.68 -7.41 0.68
CA PRO A 325 10.90 -8.07 1.14
C PRO A 325 10.83 -8.05 2.65
N ALA A 326 10.89 -9.25 3.28
CA ALA A 326 10.67 -9.41 4.70
C ALA A 326 11.46 -8.29 5.38
N ALA A 327 10.74 -7.26 5.84
CA ALA A 327 11.38 -6.05 6.32
C ALA A 327 12.28 -6.56 7.43
N ALA A 328 13.59 -6.48 7.20
CA ALA A 328 14.57 -7.09 8.07
C ALA A 328 14.27 -6.62 9.49
N GLY A 329 13.69 -7.50 10.30
CA GLY A 329 13.49 -7.31 11.73
C GLY A 329 12.50 -6.24 12.21
N TRP A 330 11.64 -5.63 11.40
CA TRP A 330 10.71 -4.59 11.92
C TRP A 330 9.25 -4.81 11.50
N THR A 331 8.38 -4.97 12.49
CA THR A 331 6.93 -5.07 12.32
C THR A 331 6.28 -3.77 12.78
N TRP A 332 5.39 -3.23 11.96
CA TRP A 332 4.52 -2.11 12.34
C TRP A 332 3.43 -2.58 13.30
N VAL A 333 3.34 -2.00 14.49
CA VAL A 333 2.23 -2.24 15.42
C VAL A 333 1.41 -0.94 15.51
N PRO A 334 0.18 -0.88 14.95
CA PRO A 334 -0.68 0.28 15.16
C PRO A 334 -1.01 0.43 16.64
N ALA A 335 -1.06 1.67 17.13
CA ALA A 335 -1.61 1.94 18.46
C ALA A 335 -3.03 1.37 18.51
N ALA A 336 -3.30 0.51 19.50
CA ALA A 336 -4.62 -0.07 19.67
C ALA A 336 -5.66 1.05 19.69
N GLU A 337 -6.63 1.00 18.77
CA GLU A 337 -7.82 1.84 18.84
C GLU A 337 -8.52 1.50 20.17
N SER A 338 -8.38 2.36 21.17
CA SER A 338 -9.28 2.38 22.31
C SER A 338 -10.67 2.68 21.76
N GLY A 339 -11.55 1.68 21.86
CA GLY A 339 -12.95 1.82 21.46
C GLY A 339 -13.66 2.83 22.34
N ASP A 340 -13.71 4.08 21.89
CA ASP A 340 -14.71 5.06 22.30
C ASP A 340 -15.07 5.94 21.10
N ASP A 341 -16.26 5.70 20.53
CA ASP A 341 -16.82 6.43 19.38
C ASP A 341 -17.29 7.83 19.82
N GLY A 342 -16.34 8.74 19.99
CA GLY A 342 -16.57 10.19 20.15
C GLY A 342 -16.20 10.97 18.88
N PRO A 343 -16.87 12.11 18.57
CA PRO A 343 -16.66 12.83 17.33
C PRO A 343 -15.23 13.43 17.26
N ARG A 344 -14.44 12.95 16.31
CA ARG A 344 -13.09 13.43 15.96
C ARG A 344 -13.10 14.92 15.64
N ARG A 345 -12.27 15.71 16.33
CA ARG A 345 -12.02 17.13 16.01
C ARG A 345 -10.86 17.24 14.99
N PRO A 346 -10.96 18.04 13.93
CA PRO A 346 -9.86 18.24 12.98
C PRO A 346 -8.71 19.06 13.59
N GLY A 347 -7.46 18.63 13.41
CA GLY A 347 -6.25 19.39 13.78
C GLY A 347 -5.39 18.81 14.91
N LEU A 348 -5.51 17.51 15.21
CA LEU A 348 -4.70 16.80 16.20
C LEU A 348 -3.71 15.87 15.47
N GLY A 349 -2.45 15.96 15.87
CA GLY A 349 -1.33 15.20 15.30
C GLY A 349 -1.60 13.69 15.26
N ARG A 350 -0.99 13.03 14.28
CA ARG A 350 -1.15 11.59 14.03
C ARG A 350 -0.26 10.83 15.01
N ALA A 351 -0.83 10.13 15.99
CA ALA A 351 -0.09 9.10 16.72
C ALA A 351 0.19 7.95 15.75
N LEU A 352 1.42 7.83 15.29
CA LEU A 352 1.89 6.69 14.52
C LEU A 352 2.35 5.61 15.49
N GLY A 353 1.93 4.37 15.25
CA GLY A 353 2.28 3.20 16.04
C GLY A 353 3.78 2.93 16.10
N ALA A 354 4.16 2.02 16.99
CA ALA A 354 5.56 1.70 17.24
C ALA A 354 6.15 0.77 16.16
N LEU A 355 7.40 1.02 15.79
CA LEU A 355 8.27 0.04 15.14
C LEU A 355 8.92 -0.82 16.22
N VAL A 356 8.54 -2.09 16.29
CA VAL A 356 9.10 -3.04 17.28
C VAL A 356 10.04 -4.02 16.56
N PRO A 357 11.24 -4.31 17.11
CA PRO A 357 12.12 -5.35 16.58
C PRO A 357 11.42 -6.71 16.64
N ALA A 358 11.49 -7.49 15.57
CA ALA A 358 10.95 -8.85 15.55
C ALA A 358 11.76 -9.73 16.51
N VAL A 359 11.25 -9.94 17.73
CA VAL A 359 11.79 -10.92 18.66
C VAL A 359 11.44 -12.30 18.13
N SER A 360 12.47 -13.07 17.76
CA SER A 360 12.35 -14.51 17.50
C SER A 360 11.88 -15.21 18.79
N GLY A 361 10.58 -15.45 18.90
CA GLY A 361 9.96 -16.04 20.09
C GLY A 361 10.32 -17.52 20.25
N ASP A 362 11.00 -17.82 21.36
CA ASP A 362 10.96 -19.16 21.97
C ASP A 362 9.69 -19.26 22.83
N GLY A 363 9.10 -20.46 22.84
CA GLY A 363 7.65 -20.65 23.02
C GLY A 363 7.03 -20.30 24.37
N ARG A 364 5.90 -19.59 24.32
CA ARG A 364 4.70 -19.84 25.16
C ARG A 364 3.46 -19.17 24.55
N PRO A 365 2.23 -19.64 24.87
CA PRO A 365 1.06 -19.50 24.00
C PRO A 365 0.33 -18.17 24.17
N THR A 366 -0.05 -17.60 23.03
CA THR A 366 -0.91 -16.43 22.83
C THR A 366 -2.37 -16.72 23.22
N PRO A 367 -3.06 -15.79 23.93
CA PRO A 367 -4.53 -15.79 24.01
C PRO A 367 -5.16 -15.36 22.66
N PRO A 368 -6.43 -15.70 22.39
CA PRO A 368 -7.02 -15.58 21.06
C PRO A 368 -7.22 -14.10 20.69
N ALA A 369 -6.45 -13.63 19.70
CA ALA A 369 -6.64 -12.33 19.07
C ALA A 369 -7.87 -12.39 18.16
N ASN A 370 -8.79 -11.47 18.42
CA ASN A 370 -9.99 -11.19 17.65
C ASN A 370 -9.60 -10.83 16.21
N MET A 371 -10.14 -11.56 15.22
CA MET A 371 -9.93 -11.30 13.80
C MET A 371 -10.57 -9.96 13.41
N GLY A 372 -9.78 -8.89 13.39
CA GLY A 372 -10.09 -7.66 12.68
C GLY A 372 -9.87 -7.89 11.20
N HIS A 373 -10.94 -7.75 10.42
CA HIS A 373 -10.98 -7.96 8.98
C HIS A 373 -9.94 -7.10 8.24
N ASP A 374 -8.86 -7.73 7.78
CA ASP A 374 -8.13 -7.26 6.60
C ASP A 374 -9.12 -7.29 5.43
N VAL A 375 -9.51 -6.11 4.96
CA VAL A 375 -10.22 -5.97 3.69
C VAL A 375 -9.19 -6.19 2.58
N ALA A 376 -8.82 -7.45 2.39
CA ALA A 376 -8.48 -7.92 1.07
C ALA A 376 -9.70 -7.58 0.23
N VAL A 377 -9.57 -6.64 -0.72
CA VAL A 377 -10.48 -6.58 -1.86
C VAL A 377 -10.19 -7.83 -2.68
N VAL A 378 -10.64 -8.97 -2.14
CA VAL A 378 -10.92 -10.15 -2.92
C VAL A 378 -12.09 -9.70 -3.77
N VAL A 379 -11.80 -9.39 -5.02
CA VAL A 379 -12.82 -9.34 -6.06
C VAL A 379 -13.30 -10.78 -6.17
N HIS A 380 -14.18 -11.19 -5.25
CA HIS A 380 -15.04 -12.33 -5.46
C HIS A 380 -15.89 -11.94 -6.66
N ALA A 381 -15.66 -12.59 -7.80
CA ALA A 381 -16.64 -12.65 -8.84
C ALA A 381 -17.87 -13.35 -8.23
N THR A 382 -18.74 -12.57 -7.58
CA THR A 382 -20.01 -13.00 -7.01
C THR A 382 -20.99 -13.18 -8.16
N GLY A 383 -20.75 -14.20 -8.96
CA GLY A 383 -21.74 -14.79 -9.84
C GLY A 383 -21.89 -16.24 -9.43
N THR A 384 -23.12 -16.67 -9.13
CA THR A 384 -23.49 -18.09 -9.22
C THR A 384 -22.97 -18.63 -10.56
N PRO A 385 -22.29 -19.79 -10.61
CA PRO A 385 -21.77 -20.33 -11.86
C PRO A 385 -22.94 -20.45 -12.84
N ARG A 386 -22.92 -19.62 -13.88
CA ARG A 386 -23.91 -19.69 -14.97
C ARG A 386 -23.73 -21.06 -15.59
N ALA A 387 -24.82 -21.80 -15.78
CA ALA A 387 -24.77 -23.05 -16.52
C ALA A 387 -24.23 -22.76 -17.93
N PRO A 388 -23.35 -23.62 -18.48
CA PRO A 388 -22.77 -23.38 -19.80
C PRO A 388 -23.87 -23.18 -20.85
N GLU A 389 -23.78 -22.10 -21.61
CA GLU A 389 -24.75 -21.82 -22.67
C GLU A 389 -24.53 -22.68 -23.90
N GLN A 390 -25.62 -23.01 -24.59
CA GLN A 390 -25.55 -23.64 -25.90
C GLN A 390 -25.34 -22.57 -26.98
N ILE A 391 -24.21 -22.66 -27.69
CA ILE A 391 -23.78 -21.69 -28.69
C ILE A 391 -23.87 -22.28 -30.11
N SER A 392 -24.17 -21.43 -31.11
CA SER A 392 -24.24 -21.84 -32.52
C SER A 392 -22.86 -21.86 -33.17
N GLN A 393 -22.36 -23.04 -33.56
CA GLN A 393 -21.01 -23.18 -34.12
C GLN A 393 -20.80 -22.35 -35.40
N PRO A 394 -21.73 -22.31 -36.38
CA PRO A 394 -21.56 -21.48 -37.57
C PRO A 394 -21.38 -19.97 -37.26
N HIS A 395 -22.05 -19.46 -36.23
CA HIS A 395 -21.95 -18.06 -35.85
C HIS A 395 -20.59 -17.70 -35.23
N PHE A 396 -19.92 -18.67 -34.59
CA PHE A 396 -18.57 -18.50 -34.07
C PHE A 396 -17.49 -18.83 -35.11
N ALA A 397 -17.79 -19.66 -36.10
CA ALA A 397 -16.83 -20.09 -37.12
C ALA A 397 -16.50 -19.00 -38.17
N LEU A 398 -17.51 -18.27 -38.67
CA LEU A 398 -17.28 -17.28 -39.72
C LEU A 398 -16.35 -16.12 -39.31
N PRO A 399 -16.44 -15.57 -38.08
CA PRO A 399 -15.48 -14.59 -37.60
C PRO A 399 -14.03 -15.06 -37.63
N ALA A 400 -13.75 -16.36 -37.50
CA ALA A 400 -12.38 -16.89 -37.62
C ALA A 400 -11.79 -16.66 -39.02
N VAL A 401 -12.61 -16.71 -40.08
CA VAL A 401 -12.19 -16.46 -41.47
C VAL A 401 -11.88 -14.97 -41.67
N LEU A 402 -12.72 -14.08 -41.15
CA LEU A 402 -12.48 -12.63 -41.17
C LEU A 402 -11.21 -12.26 -40.39
N ALA A 403 -11.07 -12.81 -39.18
CA ALA A 403 -9.90 -12.61 -38.34
C ALA A 403 -8.61 -13.08 -39.02
N ALA A 404 -8.62 -14.24 -39.69
CA ALA A 404 -7.43 -14.74 -40.37
C ALA A 404 -6.97 -13.87 -41.55
N ALA A 405 -7.86 -13.06 -42.12
CA ALA A 405 -7.55 -12.10 -43.19
C ALA A 405 -6.94 -10.78 -42.68
N GLU A 406 -6.91 -10.53 -41.37
CA GLU A 406 -6.36 -9.32 -40.74
C GLU A 406 -4.93 -9.02 -41.24
N PRO A 407 -4.61 -7.79 -41.70
CA PRO A 407 -3.27 -7.42 -42.18
C PRO A 407 -2.13 -7.61 -41.17
N ALA A 408 -2.37 -7.43 -39.88
CA ALA A 408 -1.39 -7.70 -38.83
C ALA A 408 -1.30 -9.21 -38.52
N PRO A 409 -0.19 -9.91 -38.82
CA PRO A 409 -0.10 -11.37 -38.70
C PRO A 409 -0.35 -11.90 -37.28
N LEU A 410 0.19 -11.25 -36.25
CA LEU A 410 -0.02 -11.63 -34.85
C LEU A 410 -1.50 -11.50 -34.45
N ARG A 411 -2.14 -10.38 -34.80
CA ARG A 411 -3.56 -10.16 -34.55
C ARG A 411 -4.42 -11.21 -35.26
N ALA A 412 -4.10 -11.51 -36.53
CA ALA A 412 -4.78 -12.52 -37.31
C ALA A 412 -4.74 -13.90 -36.62
N ALA A 413 -3.58 -14.30 -36.09
CA ALA A 413 -3.42 -15.56 -35.37
C ALA A 413 -4.23 -15.56 -34.07
N LEU A 414 -4.08 -14.54 -33.23
CA LEU A 414 -4.74 -14.46 -31.93
C LEU A 414 -6.27 -14.47 -32.07
N ASP A 415 -6.81 -13.66 -32.99
CA ASP A 415 -8.25 -13.54 -33.20
C ASP A 415 -8.85 -14.78 -33.88
N ALA A 416 -8.16 -15.37 -34.86
CA ALA A 416 -8.64 -16.58 -35.51
C ALA A 416 -8.65 -17.78 -34.54
N VAL A 417 -7.61 -17.92 -33.71
CA VAL A 417 -7.55 -18.97 -32.68
C VAL A 417 -8.63 -18.75 -31.63
N TRP A 418 -8.86 -17.52 -31.19
CA TRP A 418 -9.95 -17.20 -30.26
C TRP A 418 -11.33 -17.62 -30.81
N HIS A 419 -11.64 -17.27 -32.05
CA HIS A 419 -12.91 -17.64 -32.66
C HIS A 419 -13.03 -19.15 -32.91
N ALA A 420 -11.95 -19.81 -33.32
CA ALA A 420 -11.92 -21.27 -33.46
C ALA A 420 -12.14 -21.97 -32.11
N LEU A 421 -11.49 -21.49 -31.04
CA LEU A 421 -11.66 -21.99 -29.67
C LEU A 421 -13.14 -21.92 -29.25
N ASN A 422 -13.79 -20.77 -29.45
CA ASN A 422 -15.20 -20.63 -29.12
C ASN A 422 -16.11 -21.49 -30.03
N THR A 423 -15.70 -21.78 -31.27
CA THR A 423 -16.43 -22.68 -32.16
C THR A 423 -16.37 -24.14 -31.70
N TYR A 424 -15.22 -24.55 -31.15
CA TYR A 424 -15.05 -25.88 -30.54
C TYR A 424 -15.77 -26.00 -29.20
N GLY A 425 -16.03 -24.89 -28.52
CA GLY A 425 -16.79 -24.87 -27.26
C GLY A 425 -16.09 -25.71 -26.19
N GLU A 426 -16.82 -26.59 -25.53
CA GLU A 426 -16.28 -27.54 -24.54
C GLU A 426 -15.13 -28.43 -25.06
N HIS A 427 -15.02 -28.63 -26.39
CA HIS A 427 -13.96 -29.42 -27.03
C HIS A 427 -12.70 -28.59 -27.38
N TYR A 428 -12.59 -27.35 -26.91
CA TYR A 428 -11.46 -26.48 -27.21
C TYR A 428 -10.05 -27.06 -26.91
N PRO A 429 -9.83 -27.94 -25.91
CA PRO A 429 -8.49 -28.45 -25.63
C PRO A 429 -7.88 -29.19 -26.82
N GLU A 430 -8.70 -29.92 -27.60
CA GLU A 430 -8.25 -30.66 -28.78
C GLU A 430 -7.69 -29.71 -29.86
N LEU A 431 -8.36 -28.58 -30.08
CA LEU A 431 -7.91 -27.55 -31.01
C LEU A 431 -6.59 -26.90 -30.56
N LEU A 432 -6.48 -26.58 -29.26
CA LEU A 432 -5.27 -25.95 -28.74
C LEU A 432 -4.05 -26.86 -28.85
N ASP A 433 -4.19 -28.16 -28.59
CA ASP A 433 -3.12 -29.14 -28.76
C ASP A 433 -2.67 -29.28 -30.22
N GLU A 434 -3.62 -29.26 -31.16
CA GLU A 434 -3.32 -29.26 -32.59
C GLU A 434 -2.55 -28.00 -33.01
N ILE A 435 -3.00 -26.82 -32.57
CA ILE A 435 -2.34 -25.56 -32.88
C ILE A 435 -0.93 -25.51 -32.31
N ARG A 436 -0.71 -25.98 -31.07
CA ARG A 436 0.62 -26.06 -30.45
C ARG A 436 1.55 -26.96 -31.27
N SER A 437 1.05 -28.11 -31.71
CA SER A 437 1.80 -29.05 -32.56
C SER A 437 2.20 -28.40 -33.89
N ALA A 438 1.25 -27.71 -34.54
CA ALA A 438 1.51 -26.99 -35.78
C ALA A 438 2.49 -25.82 -35.62
N CYS A 439 2.48 -25.13 -34.47
CA CYS A 439 3.47 -24.10 -34.14
C CYS A 439 4.86 -24.72 -33.99
N ALA A 440 4.99 -25.80 -33.21
CA ALA A 440 6.28 -26.45 -32.95
C ALA A 440 6.94 -27.02 -34.22
N GLU A 441 6.16 -27.68 -35.09
CA GLU A 441 6.66 -28.26 -36.34
C GLU A 441 7.19 -27.21 -37.34
N ARG A 442 6.65 -25.99 -37.27
CA ARG A 442 6.98 -24.89 -38.19
C ARG A 442 8.06 -23.96 -37.65
N VAL A 443 8.28 -23.93 -36.34
CA VAL A 443 9.40 -23.21 -35.71
C VAL A 443 10.71 -24.03 -35.81
N GLY A 444 10.62 -25.36 -35.90
CA GLY A 444 11.78 -26.26 -36.07
C GLY A 444 12.26 -26.45 -37.52
N LYS A 445 11.61 -25.84 -38.51
CA LYS A 445 12.01 -25.81 -39.93
C LYS A 445 12.51 -24.42 -40.28
#